data_AF-A0A963JQW5-F1
#
_entry.id   AF-A0A963JQW5-F1
#
_cell.length_a   1.000
_cell.length_b   1.000
_cell.length_c   1.000
_cell.angle_alpha   90.00
_cell.angle_beta   90.00
_cell.angle_gamma   90.00
#
_symmetry.space_group_name_H-M   'P 1'
#
loop_
_entity.id
_entity.type
_entity.pdbx_description
1 polymer ?
#
loop_
_entity_poly.entity_id
_entity_poly.type
_entity_poly.pdbx_seq_one_letter_code
_entity_poly.pdbx_strand_id
1 'polypeptide(L)'
;MNLLNTLGLTNNDINPEEERRKLQLYINLKLASSGQPTCADQGTREFLETARDLLKSYREKNRLLADYRCPADKRIQQFLDRYLSDSGVASIPKLPGVTFVLDRHGIARELSLPMGEDEFHSEIVSSYRVKQGVLHNPASDRRTTKGSFHIAEGGLPIPGDKKAVPKKTFSIMLEHALNPPKDLLKLPFSANQATPAEMFVSLLLRPIVCPEVPGVDAEKSMEIRFFAPGNLVSNLDFVESIFGNGGNPNLAEFDAALDTAHWSGHTGCVILAPHLITLTKKELGLPYIDDANERQKREKMCWQTAGERYNDGQAFKITA
;
A
#
# COMPACT_ATOMS: atom_id res chain seq x y z
N MET A 1 -18.85 12.74 1.21
CA MET A 1 -18.62 11.85 0.04
C MET A 1 -19.88 11.08 -0.27
N ASN A 2 -20.21 10.80 -1.53
CA ASN A 2 -21.35 9.94 -1.88
C ASN A 2 -20.93 8.47 -1.69
N LEU A 3 -21.50 7.80 -0.68
CA LEU A 3 -21.13 6.43 -0.28
C LEU A 3 -21.32 5.41 -1.42
N LEU A 4 -22.34 5.60 -2.27
CA LEU A 4 -22.57 4.71 -3.41
C LEU A 4 -21.44 4.83 -4.44
N ASN A 5 -20.96 6.05 -4.71
CA ASN A 5 -19.83 6.25 -5.62
C ASN A 5 -18.54 5.63 -5.06
N THR A 6 -18.30 5.80 -3.75
CA THR A 6 -17.08 5.27 -3.11
C THR A 6 -17.03 3.75 -3.07
N LEU A 7 -18.19 3.09 -3.12
CA LEU A 7 -18.34 1.63 -3.15
C LEU A 7 -18.63 1.07 -4.56
N GLY A 8 -18.65 1.93 -5.59
CA GLY A 8 -18.98 1.52 -6.97
C GLY A 8 -20.40 0.99 -7.14
N LEU A 9 -21.34 1.40 -6.30
CA LEU A 9 -22.75 0.99 -6.33
C LEU A 9 -23.63 1.93 -7.16
N THR A 10 -23.03 2.80 -7.97
CA THR A 10 -23.75 3.74 -8.82
C THR A 10 -23.82 3.27 -10.27
N ASN A 11 -25.04 3.31 -10.80
CA ASN A 11 -25.46 3.13 -12.20
C ASN A 11 -25.55 1.68 -12.71
N ASN A 12 -26.73 1.07 -12.53
CA ASN A 12 -27.12 -0.18 -13.19
C ASN A 12 -27.35 -0.04 -14.73
N ASP A 13 -27.33 1.20 -15.26
CA ASP A 13 -27.65 1.49 -16.66
C ASP A 13 -26.42 1.62 -17.59
N ILE A 14 -25.20 1.47 -17.06
CA ILE A 14 -23.97 1.57 -17.86
C ILE A 14 -23.55 0.17 -18.35
N ASN A 15 -23.21 0.07 -19.64
CA ASN A 15 -22.65 -1.16 -20.19
C ASN A 15 -21.29 -1.47 -19.51
N PRO A 16 -21.13 -2.63 -18.83
CA PRO A 16 -19.91 -2.99 -18.12
C PRO A 16 -18.64 -2.98 -19.00
N GLU A 17 -18.78 -3.30 -20.29
CA GLU A 17 -17.65 -3.26 -21.22
C GLU A 17 -17.19 -1.83 -21.50
N GLU A 18 -18.13 -0.88 -21.61
CA GLU A 18 -17.80 0.52 -21.84
C GLU A 18 -17.13 1.14 -20.62
N GLU A 19 -17.63 0.82 -19.41
CA GLU A 19 -16.99 1.23 -18.16
C GLU A 19 -15.57 0.66 -18.04
N ARG A 20 -15.39 -0.62 -18.36
CA ARG A 20 -14.07 -1.26 -18.37
C ARG A 20 -13.10 -0.55 -19.33
N ARG A 21 -13.54 -0.23 -20.55
CA ARG A 21 -12.72 0.53 -21.52
C ARG A 21 -12.33 1.91 -20.98
N LYS A 22 -13.24 2.61 -20.29
CA LYS A 22 -12.95 3.91 -19.64
C LYS A 22 -11.90 3.75 -18.53
N LEU A 23 -12.01 2.71 -17.70
CA LEU A 23 -11.02 2.41 -16.66
C LEU A 23 -9.65 2.10 -17.26
N GLN A 24 -9.58 1.28 -18.32
CA GLN A 24 -8.34 0.95 -19.02
C GLN A 24 -7.67 2.18 -19.64
N LEU A 25 -8.45 3.06 -20.28
CA LEU A 25 -7.93 4.33 -20.81
C LEU A 25 -7.37 5.20 -19.67
N TYR A 26 -8.09 5.30 -18.57
CA TYR A 26 -7.66 6.07 -17.40
C TYR A 26 -6.36 5.49 -16.78
N ILE A 27 -6.26 4.16 -16.66
CA ILE A 27 -5.05 3.49 -16.20
C ILE A 27 -3.86 3.84 -17.09
N ASN A 28 -4.02 3.72 -18.40
CA ASN A 28 -2.97 4.06 -19.37
C ASN A 28 -2.56 5.53 -19.27
N LEU A 29 -3.51 6.45 -19.07
CA LEU A 29 -3.22 7.87 -18.86
C LEU A 29 -2.40 8.08 -17.58
N LYS A 30 -2.71 7.39 -16.47
CA LYS A 30 -1.96 7.50 -15.22
C LYS A 30 -0.56 6.90 -15.35
N LEU A 31 -0.40 5.73 -15.97
CA LEU A 31 0.90 5.14 -16.28
C LEU A 31 1.74 6.10 -17.11
N ALA A 32 1.15 6.63 -18.19
CA ALA A 32 1.79 7.65 -19.01
C ALA A 32 2.15 8.89 -18.18
N SER A 33 1.29 9.42 -17.34
CA SER A 33 1.60 10.61 -16.52
C SER A 33 2.74 10.40 -15.52
N SER A 34 3.01 9.14 -15.13
CA SER A 34 4.05 8.74 -14.19
C SER A 34 5.35 8.26 -14.84
N GLY A 35 5.45 8.31 -16.17
CA GLY A 35 6.65 7.83 -16.88
C GLY A 35 6.72 6.32 -17.10
N GLN A 36 5.67 5.58 -16.74
CA GLN A 36 5.60 4.13 -16.85
C GLN A 36 5.14 3.69 -18.25
N PRO A 37 5.50 2.47 -18.68
CA PRO A 37 5.02 1.91 -19.94
C PRO A 37 3.50 1.70 -19.90
N THR A 38 2.85 1.90 -21.04
CA THR A 38 1.39 1.77 -21.22
C THR A 38 1.04 0.54 -22.03
N CYS A 39 -0.13 -0.05 -21.79
CA CYS A 39 -0.68 -1.17 -22.55
C CYS A 39 -1.60 -0.70 -23.70
N ALA A 40 -1.32 0.46 -24.30
CA ALA A 40 -2.24 1.15 -25.19
C ALA A 40 -2.51 0.36 -26.49
N ASP A 41 -3.80 0.18 -26.81
CA ASP A 41 -4.27 -0.19 -28.14
C ASP A 41 -4.16 0.98 -29.12
N GLN A 42 -4.52 0.78 -30.40
CA GLN A 42 -4.34 1.82 -31.43
C GLN A 42 -5.05 3.13 -31.08
N GLY A 43 -6.32 3.08 -30.66
CA GLY A 43 -7.07 4.28 -30.28
C GLY A 43 -6.52 4.98 -29.04
N THR A 44 -6.08 4.22 -28.03
CA THR A 44 -5.44 4.78 -26.85
C THR A 44 -4.10 5.44 -27.21
N ARG A 45 -3.33 4.89 -28.14
CA ARG A 45 -2.07 5.50 -28.61
C ARG A 45 -2.32 6.84 -29.28
N GLU A 46 -3.28 6.92 -30.20
CA GLU A 46 -3.64 8.18 -30.88
C GLU A 46 -4.05 9.28 -29.88
N PHE A 47 -4.84 8.92 -28.87
CA PHE A 47 -5.22 9.84 -27.80
C PHE A 47 -4.01 10.29 -26.96
N LEU A 48 -3.15 9.36 -26.54
CA LEU A 48 -1.95 9.67 -25.76
C LEU A 48 -0.93 10.50 -26.56
N GLU A 49 -0.84 10.30 -27.88
CA GLU A 49 -0.03 11.12 -28.78
C GLU A 49 -0.56 12.55 -28.84
N THR A 50 -1.88 12.72 -28.92
CA THR A 50 -2.52 14.04 -28.87
C THR A 50 -2.25 14.76 -27.55
N ALA A 51 -2.25 14.02 -26.43
CA ALA A 51 -1.98 14.56 -25.09
C ALA A 51 -0.48 14.59 -24.71
N ARG A 52 0.44 14.27 -25.62
CA ARG A 52 1.84 13.96 -25.32
C ARG A 52 2.58 15.09 -24.59
N ASP A 53 2.44 16.33 -25.05
CA ASP A 53 3.15 17.47 -24.47
C ASP A 53 2.60 17.85 -23.09
N LEU A 54 1.29 17.70 -22.88
CA LEU A 54 0.65 17.86 -21.57
C LEU A 54 1.17 16.83 -20.57
N LEU A 55 1.24 15.55 -20.98
CA LEU A 55 1.76 14.46 -20.15
C LEU A 55 3.25 14.65 -19.81
N LYS A 56 4.07 15.08 -20.78
CA LYS A 56 5.48 15.40 -20.54
C LYS A 56 5.64 16.58 -19.57
N SER A 57 4.86 17.66 -19.75
CA SER A 57 4.86 18.79 -18.83
C SER A 57 4.49 18.37 -17.41
N TYR A 58 3.49 17.51 -17.27
CA TYR A 58 3.08 16.96 -15.99
C TYR A 58 4.18 16.11 -15.34
N ARG A 59 4.87 15.26 -16.12
CA ARG A 59 6.04 14.48 -15.63
C ARG A 59 7.16 15.39 -15.10
N GLU A 60 7.51 16.44 -15.84
CA GLU A 60 8.57 17.37 -15.39
C GLU A 60 8.18 18.11 -14.11
N LYS A 61 6.90 18.51 -13.97
CA LYS A 61 6.40 19.10 -12.73
C LYS A 61 6.46 18.11 -11.57
N ASN A 62 6.09 16.85 -11.78
CA ASN A 62 6.19 15.81 -10.75
C ASN A 62 7.64 15.55 -10.34
N ARG A 63 8.60 15.62 -11.29
CA ARG A 63 10.03 15.51 -11.00
C ARG A 63 10.51 16.64 -10.08
N LEU A 64 10.04 17.87 -10.29
CA LEU A 64 10.34 19.00 -9.41
C LEU A 64 9.69 18.86 -8.03
N LEU A 65 8.56 18.17 -7.96
CA LEU A 65 7.81 17.88 -6.74
C LEU A 65 8.14 16.49 -6.16
N ALA A 66 9.29 15.90 -6.49
CA ALA A 66 9.64 14.53 -6.08
C ALA A 66 9.61 14.33 -4.55
N ASP A 67 9.91 15.38 -3.78
CA ASP A 67 9.89 15.35 -2.32
C ASP A 67 8.54 15.75 -1.71
N TYR A 68 7.61 16.25 -2.53
CA TYR A 68 6.27 16.60 -2.09
C TYR A 68 5.51 15.33 -1.72
N ARG A 69 4.88 15.37 -0.54
CA ARG A 69 4.01 14.32 -0.04
C ARG A 69 2.63 14.90 0.14
N CYS A 70 1.61 14.13 -0.22
CA CYS A 70 0.24 14.50 0.11
C CYS A 70 0.09 14.70 1.64
N PRO A 71 -0.90 15.48 2.11
CA PRO A 71 -1.02 15.80 3.54
C PRO A 71 -1.02 14.57 4.46
N ALA A 72 -1.71 13.50 4.08
CA ALA A 72 -1.72 12.25 4.84
C ALA A 72 -0.33 11.60 4.92
N ASP A 73 0.37 11.47 3.78
CA ASP A 73 1.73 10.89 3.73
C ASP A 73 2.74 11.78 4.47
N LYS A 74 2.53 13.10 4.48
CA LYS A 74 3.35 14.04 5.25
C LYS A 74 3.19 13.82 6.76
N ARG A 75 1.96 13.64 7.26
CA ARG A 75 1.71 13.32 8.68
C ARG A 75 2.38 12.01 9.09
N ILE A 76 2.28 10.98 8.26
CA ILE A 76 2.94 9.68 8.49
C ILE A 76 4.46 9.85 8.50
N GLN A 77 5.03 10.53 7.50
CA GLN A 77 6.48 10.73 7.42
C GLN A 77 7.01 11.54 8.61
N GLN A 78 6.27 12.57 9.06
CA GLN A 78 6.64 13.36 10.24
C GLN A 78 6.63 12.52 11.52
N PHE A 79 5.69 11.58 11.65
CA PHE A 79 5.70 10.62 12.74
C PHE A 79 6.93 9.71 12.65
N LEU A 80 7.20 9.10 11.49
CA LEU A 80 8.36 8.20 11.29
C LEU A 80 9.69 8.92 11.56
N ASP A 81 9.83 10.15 11.05
CA ASP A 81 11.03 10.97 11.23
C ASP A 81 11.30 11.27 12.71
N ARG A 82 10.26 11.58 13.48
CA ARG A 82 10.37 11.83 14.92
C ARG A 82 10.60 10.54 15.69
N TYR A 83 9.78 9.52 15.40
CA TYR A 83 9.78 8.24 16.09
C TYR A 83 11.10 7.51 15.92
N LEU A 84 11.77 7.60 14.77
CA LEU A 84 13.01 6.88 14.47
C LEU A 84 14.28 7.73 14.66
N SER A 85 14.17 8.97 15.13
CA SER A 85 15.28 9.92 15.28
C SER A 85 16.43 9.43 16.19
N ASP A 86 16.11 8.61 17.18
CA ASP A 86 17.01 8.01 18.19
C ASP A 86 17.23 6.50 17.94
N SER A 87 16.80 5.95 16.81
CA SER A 87 16.90 4.52 16.51
C SER A 87 18.33 4.05 16.20
N GLY A 88 19.27 4.98 15.98
CA GLY A 88 20.68 4.69 15.70
C GLY A 88 20.93 4.18 14.27
N VAL A 89 20.00 4.39 13.34
CA VAL A 89 20.22 4.17 11.89
C VAL A 89 20.80 5.42 11.23
N ALA A 90 21.50 5.24 10.10
CA ALA A 90 22.13 6.34 9.37
C ALA A 90 21.11 7.27 8.69
N SER A 91 19.98 6.72 8.25
CA SER A 91 18.92 7.48 7.59
C SER A 91 17.55 6.88 7.87
N ILE A 92 16.54 7.73 8.03
CA ILE A 92 15.17 7.31 8.28
C ILE A 92 14.48 6.97 6.95
N PRO A 93 13.88 5.79 6.80
CA PRO A 93 13.18 5.41 5.57
C PRO A 93 12.09 6.40 5.18
N LYS A 94 11.99 6.67 3.88
CA LYS A 94 11.03 7.61 3.32
C LYS A 94 9.94 6.86 2.55
N LEU A 95 8.67 7.20 2.82
CA LEU A 95 7.54 6.67 2.05
C LEU A 95 7.72 6.91 0.54
N PRO A 96 7.18 6.05 -0.33
CA PRO A 96 7.35 6.17 -1.77
C PRO A 96 6.72 7.48 -2.27
N GLY A 97 7.53 8.36 -2.89
CA GLY A 97 7.06 9.66 -3.37
C GLY A 97 6.15 9.57 -4.59
N VAL A 98 6.38 8.59 -5.47
CA VAL A 98 5.57 8.35 -6.66
C VAL A 98 4.92 6.98 -6.56
N THR A 99 3.59 6.95 -6.53
CA THR A 99 2.78 5.72 -6.51
C THR A 99 1.66 5.82 -7.53
N PHE A 100 1.12 4.68 -7.95
CA PHE A 100 -0.13 4.63 -8.69
C PHE A 100 -1.26 4.81 -7.68
N VAL A 101 -1.73 6.05 -7.55
CA VAL A 101 -2.84 6.39 -6.65
C VAL A 101 -4.14 5.79 -7.21
N LEU A 102 -4.87 5.05 -6.39
CA LEU A 102 -6.19 4.52 -6.70
C LEU A 102 -7.24 5.54 -6.24
N ASP A 103 -7.55 6.49 -7.10
CA ASP A 103 -8.42 7.64 -6.79
C ASP A 103 -9.87 7.49 -7.29
N ARG A 104 -10.19 6.35 -7.91
CA ARG A 104 -11.55 5.99 -8.31
C ARG A 104 -11.78 4.51 -8.10
N HIS A 105 -13.01 4.19 -7.70
CA HIS A 105 -13.47 2.82 -7.55
C HIS A 105 -13.31 2.01 -8.84
N GLY A 106 -12.91 0.74 -8.71
CA GLY A 106 -12.81 -0.22 -9.81
C GLY A 106 -11.45 -0.23 -10.53
N ILE A 107 -10.61 0.80 -10.34
CA ILE A 107 -9.26 0.83 -10.93
C ILE A 107 -8.40 -0.30 -10.37
N ALA A 108 -8.46 -0.54 -9.06
CA ALA A 108 -7.67 -1.57 -8.39
C ALA A 108 -7.98 -2.97 -8.97
N ARG A 109 -9.27 -3.25 -9.19
CA ARG A 109 -9.74 -4.48 -9.81
C ARG A 109 -9.21 -4.66 -11.22
N GLU A 110 -9.33 -3.64 -12.06
CA GLU A 110 -8.86 -3.73 -13.45
C GLU A 110 -7.33 -3.81 -13.53
N LEU A 111 -6.60 -3.19 -12.58
CA LEU A 111 -5.15 -3.32 -12.48
C LEU A 111 -4.67 -4.73 -12.08
N SER A 112 -5.55 -5.53 -11.46
CA SER A 112 -5.22 -6.85 -10.89
C SER A 112 -5.11 -7.97 -11.93
N LEU A 113 -5.41 -7.70 -13.20
CA LEU A 113 -5.34 -8.65 -14.31
C LEU A 113 -4.66 -8.00 -15.52
N PRO A 114 -4.00 -8.78 -16.40
CA PRO A 114 -3.34 -8.24 -17.57
C PRO A 114 -4.35 -7.66 -18.56
N MET A 115 -3.97 -6.59 -19.25
CA MET A 115 -4.84 -5.98 -20.25
C MET A 115 -5.17 -6.98 -21.36
N GLY A 116 -6.47 -7.22 -21.56
CA GLY A 116 -6.97 -8.14 -22.57
C GLY A 116 -7.07 -9.60 -22.15
N GLU A 117 -6.60 -9.95 -20.95
CA GLU A 117 -6.62 -11.33 -20.43
C GLU A 117 -7.52 -11.47 -19.20
N ASP A 118 -7.85 -12.72 -18.89
CA ASP A 118 -8.68 -13.08 -17.74
C ASP A 118 -7.90 -13.80 -16.63
N GLU A 119 -6.60 -14.05 -16.81
CA GLU A 119 -5.77 -14.77 -15.84
C GLU A 119 -4.44 -14.06 -15.57
N PHE A 120 -3.96 -14.15 -14.33
CA PHE A 120 -2.64 -13.69 -13.90
C PHE A 120 -2.03 -14.68 -12.91
N HIS A 121 -0.74 -14.96 -13.05
CA HIS A 121 0.00 -15.84 -12.14
C HIS A 121 1.30 -15.20 -11.69
N SER A 122 1.60 -15.37 -10.41
CA SER A 122 2.86 -15.02 -9.77
C SER A 122 3.14 -16.01 -8.63
N GLU A 123 4.32 -15.93 -8.02
CA GLU A 123 4.66 -16.73 -6.84
C GLU A 123 3.81 -16.41 -5.61
N ILE A 124 3.15 -15.24 -5.57
CA ILE A 124 2.44 -14.73 -4.39
C ILE A 124 0.92 -14.74 -4.54
N VAL A 125 0.40 -14.67 -5.78
CA VAL A 125 -1.04 -14.65 -6.06
C VAL A 125 -1.33 -15.15 -7.48
N SER A 126 -2.39 -15.95 -7.61
CA SER A 126 -3.05 -16.24 -8.89
C SER A 126 -4.40 -15.56 -8.92
N SER A 127 -4.69 -14.81 -9.98
CA SER A 127 -5.91 -14.02 -10.13
C SER A 127 -6.66 -14.41 -11.38
N TYR A 128 -7.99 -14.42 -11.31
CA TYR A 128 -8.87 -14.84 -12.39
C TYR A 128 -10.07 -13.92 -12.51
N ARG A 129 -10.44 -13.55 -13.73
CA ARG A 129 -11.76 -13.01 -14.02
C ARG A 129 -12.74 -14.16 -14.10
N VAL A 130 -13.83 -14.05 -13.35
CA VAL A 130 -14.90 -15.06 -13.33
C VAL A 130 -16.23 -14.39 -13.63
N LYS A 131 -17.26 -15.18 -13.94
CA LYS A 131 -18.59 -14.65 -14.30
C LYS A 131 -19.19 -13.76 -13.21
N GLN A 132 -18.87 -14.03 -11.95
CA GLN A 132 -19.37 -13.32 -10.77
C GLN A 132 -18.49 -12.13 -10.35
N GLY A 133 -17.35 -11.88 -11.01
CA GLY A 133 -16.42 -10.84 -10.62
C GLY A 133 -14.96 -11.26 -10.78
N VAL A 134 -14.20 -11.22 -9.68
CA VAL A 134 -12.78 -11.58 -9.65
C VAL A 134 -12.50 -12.58 -8.53
N LEU A 135 -11.58 -13.50 -8.79
CA LEU A 135 -11.08 -14.49 -7.85
C LEU A 135 -9.58 -14.29 -7.64
N HIS A 136 -9.14 -14.24 -6.39
CA HIS A 136 -7.72 -14.13 -6.03
C HIS A 136 -7.33 -15.26 -5.08
N ASN A 137 -6.40 -16.10 -5.51
CA ASN A 137 -5.83 -17.19 -4.72
C ASN A 137 -4.38 -16.80 -4.30
N PRO A 138 -4.18 -16.27 -3.09
CA PRO A 138 -2.84 -15.96 -2.58
C PRO A 138 -2.05 -17.25 -2.28
N ALA A 139 -0.72 -17.16 -2.28
CA ALA A 139 0.17 -18.29 -1.98
C ALA A 139 -0.05 -18.91 -0.58
N SER A 140 -0.56 -18.11 0.36
CA SER A 140 -0.99 -18.56 1.68
C SER A 140 -2.49 -18.38 1.84
N ASP A 141 -3.21 -19.50 1.90
CA ASP A 141 -4.68 -19.55 1.97
C ASP A 141 -5.24 -19.31 3.39
N ARG A 142 -4.39 -19.29 4.44
CA ARG A 142 -4.85 -19.13 5.82
C ARG A 142 -3.98 -18.18 6.62
N ARG A 143 -4.62 -17.45 7.53
CA ARG A 143 -3.97 -16.52 8.46
C ARG A 143 -3.43 -17.26 9.69
N THR A 144 -2.17 -17.01 10.04
CA THR A 144 -1.56 -17.47 11.29
C THR A 144 -1.71 -16.42 12.40
N THR A 145 -2.18 -16.83 13.58
CA THR A 145 -2.37 -15.92 14.74
C THR A 145 -1.29 -16.06 15.81
N LYS A 146 -0.70 -17.25 15.97
CA LYS A 146 0.31 -17.49 17.00
C LYS A 146 1.64 -16.83 16.64
N GLY A 147 2.05 -15.84 17.43
CA GLY A 147 3.35 -15.19 17.31
C GLY A 147 3.53 -14.29 16.09
N SER A 148 2.43 -13.85 15.46
CA SER A 148 2.46 -13.02 14.25
C SER A 148 2.30 -11.52 14.49
N PHE A 149 2.05 -11.07 15.73
CA PHE A 149 1.88 -9.64 16.06
C PHE A 149 3.05 -9.13 16.89
N HIS A 150 3.86 -8.27 16.28
CA HIS A 150 5.01 -7.61 16.87
C HIS A 150 4.77 -6.10 17.02
N ILE A 151 5.40 -5.47 18.02
CA ILE A 151 5.27 -4.05 18.29
C ILE A 151 6.66 -3.46 18.51
N ALA A 152 6.99 -2.40 17.79
CA ALA A 152 8.23 -1.67 17.96
C ALA A 152 8.27 -0.94 19.31
N GLU A 153 9.43 -0.95 19.95
CA GLU A 153 9.69 -0.21 21.20
C GLU A 153 9.70 1.31 20.96
N GLY A 154 9.52 2.11 22.02
CA GLY A 154 9.61 3.58 21.96
C GLY A 154 8.28 4.30 21.72
N GLY A 155 7.19 3.56 21.54
CA GLY A 155 5.82 4.08 21.52
C GLY A 155 5.07 3.85 22.83
N LEU A 156 3.77 3.58 22.72
CA LEU A 156 2.93 3.19 23.86
C LEU A 156 3.38 1.84 24.47
N PRO A 157 3.00 1.53 25.72
CA PRO A 157 3.36 0.26 26.37
C PRO A 157 3.00 -0.97 25.55
N ILE A 158 3.96 -1.88 25.41
CA ILE A 158 3.79 -3.14 24.65
C ILE A 158 3.03 -4.16 25.53
N PRO A 159 1.86 -4.68 25.09
CA PRO A 159 1.15 -5.73 25.81
C PRO A 159 2.01 -6.99 25.98
N GLY A 160 1.88 -7.66 27.13
CA GLY A 160 2.73 -8.80 27.50
C GLY A 160 2.60 -10.02 26.60
N ASP A 161 1.55 -10.11 25.79
CA ASP A 161 1.32 -11.20 24.82
C ASP A 161 1.90 -10.90 23.42
N LYS A 162 2.56 -9.75 23.22
CA LYS A 162 3.16 -9.32 21.95
C LYS A 162 4.68 -9.37 22.02
N LYS A 163 5.32 -9.62 20.88
CA LYS A 163 6.78 -9.55 20.79
C LYS A 163 7.25 -8.09 20.65
N ALA A 164 8.16 -7.67 21.51
CA ALA A 164 8.80 -6.36 21.41
C ALA A 164 9.92 -6.37 20.38
N VAL A 165 9.97 -5.34 19.54
CA VAL A 165 10.98 -5.20 18.49
C VAL A 165 11.79 -3.93 18.73
N PRO A 166 13.13 -3.99 18.78
CA PRO A 166 13.94 -2.80 18.90
C PRO A 166 13.65 -1.78 17.79
N LYS A 167 13.68 -0.48 18.12
CA LYS A 167 13.45 0.61 17.14
C LYS A 167 14.33 0.51 15.90
N LYS A 168 15.61 0.18 16.12
CA LYS A 168 16.59 -0.04 15.04
C LYS A 168 16.13 -1.13 14.07
N THR A 169 15.70 -2.27 14.62
CA THR A 169 15.20 -3.42 13.85
C THR A 169 13.94 -3.05 13.05
N PHE A 170 12.99 -2.32 13.66
CA PHE A 170 11.83 -1.82 12.93
C PHE A 170 12.23 -0.86 11.80
N SER A 171 13.18 0.05 12.03
CA SER A 171 13.66 0.99 11.01
C SER A 171 14.28 0.28 9.82
N ILE A 172 15.17 -0.69 10.06
CA ILE A 172 15.81 -1.49 8.99
C ILE A 172 14.75 -2.29 8.23
N MET A 173 13.78 -2.86 8.94
CA MET A 173 12.68 -3.61 8.32
C MET A 173 11.78 -2.72 7.45
N LEU A 174 11.48 -1.50 7.91
CA LEU A 174 10.74 -0.51 7.14
C LEU A 174 11.51 -0.09 5.87
N GLU A 175 12.83 0.05 5.96
CA GLU A 175 13.69 0.29 4.80
C GLU A 175 13.54 -0.81 3.75
N HIS A 176 13.63 -2.07 4.17
CA HIS A 176 13.40 -3.21 3.27
C HIS A 176 11.96 -3.26 2.73
N ALA A 177 10.96 -2.91 3.55
CA ALA A 177 9.55 -2.90 3.14
C ALA A 177 9.29 -1.91 1.99
N LEU A 178 10.00 -0.79 2.00
CA LEU A 178 9.91 0.28 1.01
C LEU A 178 10.81 0.06 -0.22
N ASN A 179 11.66 -0.98 -0.19
CA ASN A 179 12.53 -1.40 -1.29
C ASN A 179 12.27 -2.87 -1.70
N PRO A 180 11.07 -3.21 -2.18
CA PRO A 180 10.73 -4.55 -2.63
C PRO A 180 11.49 -4.95 -3.91
N PRO A 181 11.66 -6.26 -4.18
CA PRO A 181 12.17 -6.75 -5.46
C PRO A 181 11.32 -6.29 -6.65
N LYS A 182 11.94 -6.12 -7.82
CA LYS A 182 11.26 -5.65 -9.04
C LYS A 182 10.05 -6.51 -9.43
N ASP A 183 10.15 -7.83 -9.29
CA ASP A 183 9.04 -8.74 -9.63
C ASP A 183 7.79 -8.49 -8.77
N LEU A 184 7.96 -8.01 -7.55
CA LEU A 184 6.88 -7.66 -6.65
C LEU A 184 6.27 -6.29 -7.01
N LEU A 185 7.02 -5.40 -7.66
CA LEU A 185 6.56 -4.09 -8.14
C LEU A 185 5.80 -4.15 -9.47
N LYS A 186 5.94 -5.23 -10.24
CA LYS A 186 5.28 -5.40 -11.54
C LYS A 186 3.76 -5.31 -11.41
N LEU A 187 3.13 -4.43 -12.19
CA LEU A 187 1.68 -4.32 -12.25
C LEU A 187 1.09 -5.44 -13.13
N PRO A 188 0.12 -6.24 -12.62
CA PRO A 188 -0.50 -7.31 -13.41
C PRO A 188 -1.06 -6.81 -14.74
N PHE A 189 -1.68 -5.64 -14.76
CA PHE A 189 -2.16 -4.94 -15.96
C PHE A 189 -1.19 -4.90 -17.15
N SER A 190 0.11 -4.80 -16.85
CA SER A 190 1.17 -4.67 -17.84
C SER A 190 2.06 -5.91 -17.98
N ALA A 191 1.67 -7.03 -17.36
CA ALA A 191 2.50 -8.24 -17.29
C ALA A 191 2.88 -8.80 -18.67
N ASN A 192 2.02 -8.64 -19.67
CA ASN A 192 2.24 -9.13 -21.03
C ASN A 192 3.01 -8.16 -21.94
N GLN A 193 3.40 -6.99 -21.43
CA GLN A 193 4.24 -6.06 -22.19
C GLN A 193 5.70 -6.53 -22.18
N ALA A 194 6.45 -6.21 -23.23
CA ALA A 194 7.90 -6.48 -23.28
C ALA A 194 8.66 -5.81 -22.12
N THR A 195 8.15 -4.69 -21.62
CA THR A 195 8.63 -4.03 -20.41
C THR A 195 7.42 -3.68 -19.54
N PRO A 196 7.09 -4.51 -18.53
CA PRO A 196 6.00 -4.24 -17.60
C PRO A 196 6.26 -2.97 -16.77
N ALA A 197 5.20 -2.31 -16.35
CA ALA A 197 5.28 -1.19 -15.42
C ALA A 197 5.59 -1.70 -14.01
N GLU A 198 6.51 -1.03 -13.32
CA GLU A 198 7.03 -1.41 -12.00
C GLU A 198 6.86 -0.22 -11.05
N MET A 199 5.92 -0.29 -10.11
CA MET A 199 5.71 0.76 -9.12
C MET A 199 4.87 0.30 -7.93
N PHE A 200 4.91 1.09 -6.85
CA PHE A 200 3.93 0.98 -5.76
C PHE A 200 2.56 1.46 -6.21
N VAL A 201 1.51 0.82 -5.71
CA VAL A 201 0.12 1.29 -5.72
C VAL A 201 -0.23 1.86 -4.34
N SER A 202 -1.09 2.88 -4.30
CA SER A 202 -1.56 3.42 -3.02
C SER A 202 -3.04 3.80 -3.03
N LEU A 203 -3.69 3.67 -1.87
CA LEU A 203 -5.10 3.97 -1.66
C LEU A 203 -5.28 4.83 -0.40
N LEU A 204 -6.19 5.80 -0.47
CA LEU A 204 -6.68 6.51 0.71
C LEU A 204 -8.00 5.87 1.14
N LEU A 205 -8.13 5.54 2.42
CA LEU A 205 -9.35 5.04 3.04
C LEU A 205 -9.83 6.02 4.12
N ARG A 206 -11.14 6.09 4.34
CA ARG A 206 -11.78 6.89 5.41
C ARG A 206 -12.68 6.04 6.31
N PRO A 207 -12.15 4.99 6.98
CA PRO A 207 -12.98 4.12 7.80
C PRO A 207 -13.56 4.88 8.99
N ILE A 208 -14.84 4.61 9.27
CA ILE A 208 -15.59 5.21 10.38
C ILE A 208 -15.04 4.69 11.71
N VAL A 209 -14.85 5.61 12.66
CA VAL A 209 -14.36 5.34 14.02
C VAL A 209 -15.41 5.71 15.05
N CYS A 210 -16.14 6.81 14.82
CA CYS A 210 -17.24 7.24 15.69
C CYS A 210 -18.51 7.34 14.83
N PRO A 211 -19.59 6.60 15.15
CA PRO A 211 -20.86 6.76 14.45
C PRO A 211 -21.50 8.11 14.77
N GLU A 212 -22.39 8.57 13.89
CA GLU A 212 -23.20 9.76 14.16
C GLU A 212 -24.11 9.55 15.38
N VAL A 213 -24.23 10.59 16.21
CA VAL A 213 -25.25 10.69 17.26
C VAL A 213 -26.09 11.94 16.97
N PRO A 214 -27.33 11.78 16.47
CA PRO A 214 -28.15 12.90 16.03
C PRO A 214 -28.30 14.00 17.08
N GLY A 215 -27.98 15.24 16.70
CA GLY A 215 -28.05 16.41 17.58
C GLY A 215 -26.92 16.51 18.62
N VAL A 216 -25.96 15.59 18.63
CA VAL A 216 -24.86 15.54 19.61
C VAL A 216 -23.50 15.64 18.92
N ASP A 217 -23.17 14.71 18.02
CA ASP A 217 -21.87 14.68 17.34
C ASP A 217 -22.00 14.04 15.95
N ALA A 218 -21.21 14.52 15.01
CA ALA A 218 -21.17 14.00 13.65
C ALA A 218 -20.38 12.68 13.60
N GLU A 219 -20.63 11.87 12.57
CA GLU A 219 -19.79 10.72 12.25
C GLU A 219 -18.34 11.16 12.03
N LYS A 220 -17.38 10.44 12.61
CA LYS A 220 -15.95 10.70 12.42
C LYS A 220 -15.25 9.48 11.85
N SER A 221 -14.41 9.74 10.86
CA SER A 221 -13.50 8.77 10.26
C SER A 221 -12.06 9.02 10.69
N MET A 222 -11.21 8.00 10.62
CA MET A 222 -9.77 8.23 10.50
C MET A 222 -9.38 8.20 9.02
N GLU A 223 -8.15 8.61 8.70
CA GLU A 223 -7.59 8.39 7.37
C GLU A 223 -6.54 7.27 7.42
N ILE A 224 -6.52 6.40 6.41
CA ILE A 224 -5.49 5.37 6.28
C ILE A 224 -4.88 5.46 4.88
N ARG A 225 -3.56 5.49 4.82
CA ARG A 225 -2.78 5.35 3.59
C ARG A 225 -2.31 3.91 3.46
N PHE A 226 -2.81 3.22 2.43
CA PHE A 226 -2.51 1.83 2.18
C PHE A 226 -1.56 1.74 0.97
N PHE A 227 -0.38 1.18 1.18
CA PHE A 227 0.65 1.00 0.17
C PHE A 227 0.88 -0.48 -0.09
N ALA A 228 0.99 -0.84 -1.36
CA ALA A 228 1.43 -2.16 -1.75
C ALA A 228 2.30 -2.09 -3.01
N PRO A 229 3.26 -3.00 -3.17
CA PRO A 229 3.86 -3.26 -4.47
C PRO A 229 2.79 -3.60 -5.52
N GLY A 230 3.03 -3.26 -6.79
CA GLY A 230 2.05 -3.40 -7.86
C GLY A 230 1.44 -4.80 -8.02
N ASN A 231 2.21 -5.86 -7.76
CA ASN A 231 1.76 -7.25 -7.88
C ASN A 231 0.70 -7.63 -6.81
N LEU A 232 0.56 -6.81 -5.76
CA LEU A 232 -0.40 -6.98 -4.67
C LEU A 232 -1.59 -6.00 -4.76
N VAL A 233 -1.87 -5.44 -5.94
CA VAL A 233 -2.98 -4.48 -6.14
C VAL A 233 -4.36 -5.06 -5.84
N SER A 234 -4.53 -6.39 -5.93
CA SER A 234 -5.76 -7.08 -5.52
C SER A 234 -6.09 -6.91 -4.04
N ASN A 235 -5.07 -6.75 -3.18
CA ASN A 235 -5.30 -6.40 -1.77
C ASN A 235 -5.92 -5.01 -1.60
N LEU A 236 -5.63 -4.08 -2.52
CA LEU A 236 -6.21 -2.73 -2.49
C LEU A 236 -7.64 -2.74 -3.01
N ASP A 237 -7.97 -3.54 -4.04
CA ASP A 237 -9.38 -3.79 -4.45
C ASP A 237 -10.20 -4.37 -3.29
N PHE A 238 -9.61 -5.30 -2.53
CA PHE A 238 -10.27 -5.90 -1.37
C PHE A 238 -10.63 -4.86 -0.29
N VAL A 239 -9.68 -4.04 0.16
CA VAL A 239 -9.95 -3.06 1.22
C VAL A 239 -10.79 -1.87 0.71
N GLU A 240 -10.66 -1.51 -0.57
CA GLU A 240 -11.52 -0.52 -1.23
C GLU A 240 -12.98 -0.98 -1.24
N SER A 241 -13.24 -2.24 -1.57
CA SER A 241 -14.59 -2.81 -1.61
C SER A 241 -15.25 -2.89 -0.22
N ILE A 242 -14.45 -2.93 0.86
CA ILE A 242 -14.95 -3.01 2.24
C ILE A 242 -15.15 -1.61 2.83
N PHE A 243 -14.18 -0.71 2.64
CA PHE A 243 -14.10 0.57 3.36
C PHE A 243 -14.35 1.80 2.46
N GLY A 244 -14.53 1.60 1.16
CA GLY A 244 -14.73 2.66 0.17
C GLY A 244 -13.44 3.37 -0.25
N ASN A 245 -13.47 3.96 -1.44
CA ASN A 245 -12.38 4.79 -1.95
C ASN A 245 -12.42 6.21 -1.35
N GLY A 246 -11.33 6.63 -0.70
CA GLY A 246 -11.20 7.94 -0.08
C GLY A 246 -10.75 9.07 -1.02
N GLY A 247 -10.60 8.82 -2.31
CA GLY A 247 -10.25 9.78 -3.35
C GLY A 247 -8.75 9.99 -3.56
N ASN A 248 -8.40 11.07 -4.27
CA ASN A 248 -7.01 11.43 -4.54
C ASN A 248 -6.41 12.24 -3.37
N PRO A 249 -5.49 11.67 -2.56
CA PRO A 249 -4.98 12.35 -1.37
C PRO A 249 -4.21 13.63 -1.67
N ASN A 250 -3.82 13.88 -2.93
CA ASN A 250 -3.14 15.13 -3.32
C ASN A 250 -4.07 16.33 -3.47
N LEU A 251 -5.39 16.12 -3.55
CA LEU A 251 -6.35 17.21 -3.66
C LEU A 251 -6.82 17.63 -2.26
N ALA A 252 -6.94 18.94 -2.04
CA ALA A 252 -7.32 19.50 -0.75
C ALA A 252 -8.67 18.98 -0.24
N GLU A 253 -9.63 18.71 -1.13
CA GLU A 253 -10.94 18.15 -0.78
C GLU A 253 -10.86 16.78 -0.08
N PHE A 254 -9.75 16.05 -0.25
CA PHE A 254 -9.51 14.76 0.38
C PHE A 254 -8.54 14.82 1.57
N ASP A 255 -8.07 16.02 1.97
CA ASP A 255 -7.27 16.19 3.19
C ASP A 255 -8.16 16.17 4.44
N ALA A 256 -8.03 15.11 5.25
CA ALA A 256 -8.81 14.95 6.48
C ALA A 256 -8.63 16.12 7.47
N ALA A 257 -7.47 16.78 7.46
CA ALA A 257 -7.19 17.89 8.37
C ALA A 257 -8.00 19.15 8.07
N LEU A 258 -8.56 19.29 6.86
CA LEU A 258 -9.43 20.42 6.51
C LEU A 258 -10.88 20.20 6.95
N ASP A 259 -11.28 18.95 7.19
CA ASP A 259 -12.61 18.57 7.70
C ASP A 259 -12.52 18.09 9.15
N THR A 260 -12.25 19.04 10.05
CA THR A 260 -12.10 18.78 11.49
C THR A 260 -13.36 18.24 12.17
N ALA A 261 -14.54 18.45 11.56
CA ALA A 261 -15.80 17.96 12.10
C ALA A 261 -15.96 16.44 11.93
N HIS A 262 -15.47 15.88 10.81
CA HIS A 262 -15.64 14.47 10.47
C HIS A 262 -14.33 13.66 10.50
N TRP A 263 -13.24 14.26 10.98
CA TRP A 263 -11.97 13.56 11.19
C TRP A 263 -11.70 13.34 12.68
N SER A 264 -11.31 12.12 13.03
CA SER A 264 -10.94 11.74 14.41
C SER A 264 -9.59 12.31 14.88
N GLY A 265 -8.82 12.95 13.98
CA GLY A 265 -7.46 13.42 14.26
C GLY A 265 -6.37 12.34 14.11
N HIS A 266 -6.73 11.12 13.69
CA HIS A 266 -5.81 10.00 13.55
C HIS A 266 -5.51 9.67 12.08
N THR A 267 -4.24 9.34 11.82
CA THR A 267 -3.74 8.88 10.52
C THR A 267 -3.09 7.51 10.68
N GLY A 268 -3.47 6.56 9.84
CA GLY A 268 -2.89 5.23 9.77
C GLY A 268 -2.07 5.01 8.49
N CYS A 269 -1.12 4.07 8.55
CA CYS A 269 -0.34 3.62 7.40
C CYS A 269 -0.29 2.09 7.39
N VAL A 270 -0.50 1.50 6.21
CA VAL A 270 -0.32 0.05 6.00
C VAL A 270 0.59 -0.14 4.79
N ILE A 271 1.60 -1.00 4.93
CA ILE A 271 2.54 -1.35 3.86
C ILE A 271 2.58 -2.87 3.73
N LEU A 272 2.28 -3.40 2.55
CA LEU A 272 2.44 -4.84 2.27
C LEU A 272 3.86 -5.13 1.80
N ALA A 273 4.53 -6.06 2.49
CA ALA A 273 5.91 -6.42 2.19
C ALA A 273 6.17 -7.91 2.47
N PRO A 274 5.58 -8.83 1.67
CA PRO A 274 5.72 -10.27 1.91
C PRO A 274 7.16 -10.77 1.80
N HIS A 275 8.04 -10.06 1.09
CA HIS A 275 9.46 -10.43 0.96
C HIS A 275 10.24 -10.37 2.27
N LEU A 276 9.72 -9.70 3.31
CA LEU A 276 10.41 -9.54 4.60
C LEU A 276 10.61 -10.85 5.36
N ILE A 277 9.84 -11.91 5.06
CA ILE A 277 10.03 -13.23 5.69
C ILE A 277 11.36 -13.87 5.30
N THR A 278 11.99 -13.37 4.23
CA THR A 278 13.33 -13.81 3.81
C THR A 278 14.43 -13.14 4.62
N LEU A 279 14.15 -12.13 5.45
CA LEU A 279 15.22 -11.43 6.13
C LEU A 279 15.78 -12.22 7.32
N THR A 280 17.10 -12.18 7.53
CA THR A 280 17.72 -12.76 8.73
C THR A 280 17.54 -11.88 9.95
N LYS A 281 17.58 -12.46 11.16
CA LYS A 281 17.59 -11.68 12.40
C LYS A 281 18.84 -10.79 12.50
N LYS A 282 19.97 -11.29 12.01
CA LYS A 282 21.26 -10.59 12.05
C LYS A 282 21.28 -9.35 11.17
N GLU A 283 20.81 -9.43 9.92
CA GLU A 283 20.76 -8.26 9.03
C GLU A 283 19.78 -7.19 9.52
N LEU A 284 18.74 -7.59 10.25
CA LEU A 284 17.81 -6.69 10.93
C LEU A 284 18.37 -6.11 12.25
N GLY A 285 19.63 -6.35 12.55
CA GLY A 285 20.32 -5.77 13.70
C GLY A 285 19.87 -6.31 15.06
N LEU A 286 19.25 -7.50 15.11
CA LEU A 286 18.98 -8.15 16.39
C LEU A 286 20.29 -8.63 17.05
N PRO A 287 20.34 -8.71 18.39
CA PRO A 287 21.55 -9.11 19.11
C PRO A 287 21.85 -10.60 18.94
N TYR A 288 23.14 -10.95 19.07
CA TYR A 288 23.54 -12.33 19.32
C TYR A 288 22.96 -12.79 20.66
N ILE A 289 22.70 -14.09 20.82
CA ILE A 289 21.98 -14.63 21.98
C ILE A 289 22.65 -14.30 23.33
N ASP A 290 23.98 -14.22 23.37
CA ASP A 290 24.72 -13.88 24.59
C ASP A 290 24.60 -12.40 24.98
N ASP A 291 24.33 -11.53 24.01
CA ASP A 291 24.09 -10.09 24.22
C ASP A 291 22.60 -9.77 24.44
N ALA A 292 21.72 -10.77 24.32
CA ALA A 292 20.27 -10.60 24.41
C ALA A 292 19.78 -10.62 25.87
N ASN A 293 18.83 -9.74 26.18
CA ASN A 293 18.14 -9.79 27.47
C ASN A 293 17.13 -10.94 27.54
N GLU A 294 16.65 -11.25 28.75
CA GLU A 294 15.73 -12.38 28.97
C GLU A 294 14.41 -12.27 28.19
N ARG A 295 13.90 -11.04 27.97
CA ARG A 295 12.72 -10.82 27.15
C ARG A 295 13.01 -11.17 25.69
N GLN A 296 14.11 -10.68 25.14
CA GLN A 296 14.52 -10.95 23.76
C GLN A 296 14.72 -12.44 23.52
N LYS A 297 15.37 -13.17 24.44
CA LYS A 297 15.50 -14.63 24.36
C LYS A 297 14.14 -15.33 24.35
N ARG A 298 13.26 -15.00 25.31
CA ARG A 298 11.91 -15.56 25.42
C ARG A 298 11.05 -15.31 24.18
N GLU A 299 11.16 -14.11 23.60
CA GLU A 299 10.39 -13.69 22.43
C GLU A 299 11.09 -14.02 21.10
N LYS A 300 12.24 -14.70 21.16
CA LYS A 300 13.10 -15.04 20.00
C LYS A 300 13.58 -13.83 19.18
N MET A 301 13.73 -12.68 19.83
CA MET A 301 14.28 -11.43 19.27
C MET A 301 15.80 -11.35 19.43
N CYS A 302 16.47 -12.46 19.13
CA CYS A 302 17.93 -12.64 19.10
C CYS A 302 18.26 -13.82 18.17
N TRP A 303 19.53 -13.95 17.78
CA TRP A 303 20.00 -15.04 16.92
C TRP A 303 21.19 -15.76 17.55
N GLN A 304 21.29 -17.07 17.29
CA GLN A 304 22.43 -17.90 17.63
C GLN A 304 23.26 -18.25 16.39
N THR A 305 22.60 -18.41 15.25
CA THR A 305 23.23 -18.66 13.95
C THR A 305 22.90 -17.53 12.98
N ALA A 306 23.89 -17.07 12.20
CA ALA A 306 23.74 -15.91 11.32
C ALA A 306 22.64 -16.09 10.24
N GLY A 307 22.30 -17.33 9.86
CA GLY A 307 21.28 -17.65 8.87
C GLY A 307 19.84 -17.73 9.40
N GLU A 308 19.61 -17.48 10.69
CA GLU A 308 18.26 -17.53 11.26
C GLU A 308 17.36 -16.45 10.66
N ARG A 309 16.26 -16.87 10.01
CA ARG A 309 15.24 -15.95 9.48
C ARG A 309 14.48 -15.27 10.62
N TYR A 310 14.11 -14.02 10.41
CA TYR A 310 13.22 -13.31 11.31
C TYR A 310 11.88 -14.02 11.40
N ASN A 311 11.35 -14.14 12.62
CA ASN A 311 10.12 -14.88 12.91
C ASN A 311 10.10 -16.31 12.33
N ASP A 312 11.25 -16.98 12.26
CA ASP A 312 11.37 -18.34 11.72
C ASP A 312 10.90 -18.44 10.24
N GLY A 313 10.97 -17.33 9.49
CA GLY A 313 10.48 -17.23 8.11
C GLY A 313 8.96 -17.23 7.98
N GLN A 314 8.23 -17.07 9.09
CA GLN A 314 6.78 -17.07 9.13
C GLN A 314 6.21 -15.65 8.98
N ALA A 315 4.99 -15.56 8.44
CA ALA A 315 4.26 -14.31 8.31
C ALA A 315 4.09 -13.59 9.66
N PHE A 316 4.24 -12.27 9.64
CA PHE A 316 4.05 -11.40 10.80
C PHE A 316 3.53 -10.03 10.36
N LYS A 317 3.08 -9.25 11.33
CA LYS A 317 2.86 -7.81 11.23
C LYS A 317 3.61 -7.11 12.34
N ILE A 318 4.08 -5.91 12.06
CA ILE A 318 4.80 -5.06 13.00
C ILE A 318 4.17 -3.66 13.02
N THR A 319 3.98 -3.09 14.21
CA THR A 319 3.40 -1.76 14.39
C THR A 319 4.35 -0.86 15.18
N ALA A 320 4.25 0.46 14.96
CA ALA A 320 4.96 1.51 15.68
C ALA A 320 3.99 2.64 16.02
#